data_AF-A0AB37M621-F1
#
_entry.id   AF-A0AB37M621-F1
#
_cell.length_a   1.000
_cell.length_b   1.000
_cell.length_c   1.000
_cell.angle_alpha   90.00
_cell.angle_beta   90.00
_cell.angle_gamma   90.00
#
_symmetry.space_group_name_H-M   'P 1'
#
loop_
_entity.id
_entity.type
_entity.pdbx_description
1 polymer ?
#
loop_
_entity_poly.entity_id
_entity_poly.type
_entity_poly.pdbx_seq_one_letter_code
_entity_poly.pdbx_strand_id
1 'polypeptide(L)' 'METVTLSEARVYVGTYNKYNSGSLFGKWLDLSDYSDKDEFMEACRELHKDDQDPEFMFQDYENIPEALISESWL' A
#
# COMPACT_ATOMS: atom_id res chain seq x y z
N MET A 1 -10.33 20.91 13.10
CA MET A 1 -10.54 19.55 12.62
C MET A 1 -9.71 19.44 11.36
N GLU A 2 -8.51 18.87 11.45
CA GLU A 2 -7.69 18.61 10.27
C GLU A 2 -8.47 17.65 9.36
N THR A 3 -8.99 18.17 8.26
CA THR A 3 -9.54 17.34 7.19
C THR A 3 -8.35 16.65 6.54
N VAL A 4 -8.09 15.41 6.92
CA VAL A 4 -7.04 14.62 6.26
C VAL A 4 -7.45 14.49 4.80
N THR A 5 -6.72 15.17 3.93
CA THR A 5 -6.95 15.16 2.50
C THR A 5 -6.40 13.85 1.96
N LEU A 6 -7.28 12.84 1.86
CA LEU A 6 -7.01 11.58 1.17
C LEU A 6 -6.55 11.79 -0.29
N SER A 7 -6.69 13.00 -0.82
CA SER A 7 -6.14 13.45 -2.11
C SER A 7 -4.60 13.59 -2.15
N GLU A 8 -3.91 13.51 -1.01
CA GLU A 8 -2.44 13.43 -0.94
C GLU A 8 -1.98 12.20 -0.13
N ALA A 9 -2.91 11.30 0.16
CA ALA A 9 -2.64 10.07 0.87
C ALA A 9 -1.86 9.11 -0.01
N ARG A 10 -0.72 8.64 0.49
CA ARG A 10 0.13 7.68 -0.20
C ARG A 10 0.60 6.61 0.76
N VAL A 11 0.72 5.39 0.25
CA VAL A 11 1.18 4.24 1.01
C VAL A 11 2.29 3.52 0.26
N TYR A 12 3.35 3.16 0.98
CA TYR A 12 4.42 2.35 0.46
C TYR A 12 4.08 0.88 0.62
N VAL A 13 3.73 0.24 -0.50
CA VAL A 13 3.36 -1.17 -0.54
C VAL A 13 4.56 -1.98 -1.00
N GLY A 14 4.97 -2.93 -0.16
CA GLY A 14 5.87 -4.02 -0.55
C GLY A 14 5.18 -5.37 -0.39
N THR A 15 5.94 -6.45 -0.56
CA THR A 15 5.48 -7.80 -0.20
C THR A 15 6.41 -8.44 0.82
N TYR A 16 5.84 -9.16 1.79
CA TYR A 16 6.61 -9.94 2.77
C TYR A 16 7.53 -10.93 2.08
N ASN A 17 7.09 -11.55 0.99
CA ASN A 17 7.91 -12.50 0.24
C ASN A 17 9.20 -11.84 -0.27
N LYS A 18 9.09 -10.65 -0.88
CA LYS A 18 10.26 -9.88 -1.34
C LYS A 18 11.13 -9.43 -0.16
N TYR A 19 10.53 -8.89 0.89
CA TYR A 19 11.24 -8.45 2.08
C TYR A 19 12.06 -9.58 2.71
N ASN A 20 11.44 -10.75 2.91
CA ASN A 20 12.07 -11.94 3.46
C ASN A 20 13.14 -12.53 2.54
N SER A 21 13.01 -12.32 1.22
CA SER A 21 14.03 -12.65 0.22
C SER A 21 15.19 -11.63 0.16
N GLY A 22 15.22 -10.64 1.07
CA GLY A 22 16.22 -9.59 1.13
C GLY A 22 15.99 -8.44 0.15
N SER A 23 14.80 -8.36 -0.43
CA SER A 23 14.40 -7.33 -1.39
C SER A 23 13.43 -6.34 -0.75
N LEU A 24 13.88 -5.10 -0.54
CA LEU A 24 13.03 -3.97 -0.11
C LEU A 24 12.20 -3.40 -1.28
N PHE A 25 11.87 -4.23 -2.27
CA PHE A 25 11.14 -3.77 -3.43
C PHE A 25 9.68 -3.51 -3.06
N GLY A 26 9.31 -2.25 -3.11
CA GLY A 26 7.95 -1.77 -3.00
C GLY A 26 7.78 -0.49 -3.81
N LYS A 27 6.56 0.03 -3.83
CA LYS A 27 6.22 1.26 -4.55
C LYS A 27 5.28 2.11 -3.71
N TRP A 28 5.48 3.42 -3.78
CA TRP A 28 4.50 4.39 -3.31
C TRP A 28 3.30 4.39 -4.25
N LEU A 29 2.13 4.19 -3.67
CA LEU A 29 0.85 4.23 -4.35
C LEU A 29 0.01 5.34 -3.72
N ASP A 30 -0.44 6.26 -4.55
CA ASP A 30 -1.30 7.37 -4.14
C ASP A 30 -2.74 6.88 -4.05
N LEU A 31 -3.33 6.90 -2.85
CA LEU A 31 -4.72 6.46 -2.63
C LEU A 31 -5.73 7.30 -3.40
N SER A 32 -5.35 8.51 -3.80
CA SER A 32 -6.18 9.41 -4.59
C SER A 32 -6.34 8.98 -6.04
N ASP A 33 -5.45 8.13 -6.54
CA ASP A 33 -5.55 7.55 -7.88
C ASP A 33 -6.61 6.44 -7.92
N TYR A 34 -6.95 5.87 -6.75
CA TYR A 34 -7.87 4.76 -6.60
C TYR A 34 -9.20 5.22 -6.02
N SER A 35 -10.29 4.78 -6.62
CA SER A 35 -11.64 5.12 -6.10
C SER A 35 -12.00 4.31 -4.86
N ASP A 36 -11.51 3.07 -4.79
CA ASP A 36 -11.87 2.09 -3.77
C ASP A 36 -10.68 1.18 -3.44
N LYS A 37 -10.77 0.50 -2.29
CA LYS A 37 -9.77 -0.46 -1.83
C LYS A 37 -9.52 -1.59 -2.84
N ASP A 38 -10.54 -2.06 -3.56
CA ASP A 38 -10.40 -3.16 -4.52
C ASP A 38 -9.47 -2.77 -5.68
N GLU A 39 -9.66 -1.57 -6.23
CA GLU A 39 -8.85 -1.00 -7.31
C GLU A 39 -7.38 -0.81 -6.87
N PHE A 40 -7.19 -0.34 -5.63
CA PHE A 40 -5.87 -0.27 -5.01
C PHE A 40 -5.23 -1.66 -4.85
N MET A 41 -5.99 -2.66 -4.39
CA MET A 41 -5.49 -4.03 -4.22
C MET A 41 -5.17 -4.69 -5.57
N GLU A 42 -5.94 -4.40 -6.63
CA GLU A 42 -5.62 -4.81 -7.99
C GLU A 42 -4.31 -4.19 -8.47
N ALA A 43 -4.09 -2.89 -8.25
CA ALA A 43 -2.82 -2.25 -8.60
C ALA A 43 -1.62 -2.85 -7.82
N CYS A 44 -1.81 -3.18 -6.54
CA CYS A 44 -0.81 -3.89 -5.74
C CYS A 44 -0.53 -5.29 -6.33
N ARG A 45 -1.57 -6.03 -6.72
CA ARG A 45 -1.43 -7.34 -7.38
C ARG A 45 -0.73 -7.23 -8.73
N GLU A 46 -1.03 -6.20 -9.53
CA GLU A 46 -0.36 -5.99 -10.81
C GLU A 46 1.13 -5.64 -10.62
N LEU A 47 1.44 -4.81 -9.63
CA LEU A 47 2.81 -4.46 -9.25
C LEU A 47 3.61 -5.70 -8.83
N HIS A 48 2.99 -6.58 -8.07
CA HIS A 48 3.57 -7.81 -7.56
C HIS A 48 3.06 -9.06 -8.29
N LYS A 49 2.67 -8.96 -9.57
CA LYS A 49 2.10 -10.08 -10.33
C LYS A 49 3.05 -11.25 -10.56
N ASP A 50 4.33 -11.01 -10.35
CA ASP A 50 5.41 -12.01 -10.39
C ASP A 50 5.41 -12.89 -9.12
N ASP A 51 4.78 -12.40 -8.05
CA ASP A 51 4.54 -13.13 -6.80
C ASP A 51 3.21 -13.89 -6.92
N GLN A 52 3.22 -15.19 -6.66
CA GLN A 52 2.03 -16.05 -6.84
C GLN A 52 0.98 -15.84 -5.75
N ASP A 53 1.42 -15.46 -4.55
CA ASP A 53 0.57 -15.10 -3.41
C ASP A 53 1.24 -13.91 -2.68
N PRO A 54 1.11 -12.69 -3.22
CA PRO A 54 1.77 -11.52 -2.64
C PRO A 54 1.11 -11.16 -1.31
N GLU A 55 1.78 -11.50 -0.21
CA GLU A 55 1.44 -10.97 1.11
C GLU A 55 1.86 -9.50 1.18
N PHE A 56 0.91 -8.58 0.95
CA PHE A 56 1.17 -7.15 0.97
C PHE A 56 1.56 -6.66 2.37
N MET A 57 2.57 -5.78 2.39
CA MET A 57 3.06 -5.14 3.59
C MET A 57 3.06 -3.63 3.38
N PHE A 58 2.36 -2.91 4.25
CA PHE A 58 2.31 -1.45 4.25
C PHE A 58 3.42 -0.94 5.16
N GLN A 59 4.63 -0.80 4.59
CA GLN A 59 5.82 -0.47 5.39
C GLN A 59 5.82 0.99 5.84
N ASP A 60 5.22 1.88 5.04
CA ASP A 60 5.21 3.32 5.31
C ASP A 60 3.97 3.97 4.69
N TYR A 61 3.54 5.10 5.23
CA TYR A 61 2.37 5.83 4.75
C TYR A 61 2.44 7.31 5.12
N GLU A 62 1.89 8.15 4.25
CA GLU A 62 1.86 9.60 4.44
C GLU A 62 0.46 10.15 4.13
N ASN A 63 0.04 11.14 4.92
CA ASN A 63 -1.29 11.76 4.84
C ASN A 63 -2.46 10.77 4.98
N ILE A 64 -2.23 9.62 5.63
CA ILE A 64 -3.28 8.66 6.01
C ILE A 64 -3.41 8.72 7.54
N PRO A 65 -4.63 8.87 8.08
CA PRO A 65 -4.82 8.83 9.51
C PRO A 65 -4.55 7.41 10.03
N GLU A 66 -3.82 7.30 11.14
CA GLU A 66 -3.41 6.04 11.78
C GLU A 66 -4.61 5.13 12.14
N ALA A 67 -5.82 5.67 12.20
CA ALA A 67 -7.05 4.92 12.41
C ALA A 67 -7.53 4.13 11.19
N LEU A 68 -7.04 4.47 9.98
CA LEU A 68 -7.44 3.86 8.71
C LEU A 68 -6.36 2.95 8.12
N ILE A 69 -5.16 2.91 8.68
CA ILE A 69 -4.04 2.13 8.16
C ILE A 69 -3.22 1.52 9.29
N SER A 70 -2.64 0.37 9.00
CA SER A 70 -1.67 -0.32 9.82
C SER A 70 -0.69 -1.07 8.93
N GLU A 71 0.42 -1.48 9.51
CA GLU A 71 1.46 -2.32 8.90
C GLU A 71 0.94 -3.61 8.25
N SER A 72 -0.27 -4.06 8.63
CA SER A 72 -0.91 -5.29 8.14
C SER A 72 -2.31 -5.10 7.53
N TRP A 73 -2.89 -3.89 7.56
CA TRP A 73 -4.24 -3.66 7.01
C TRP A 73 -4.46 -2.19 6.62
N LEU A 74 -5.24 -1.99 5.56
CA LEU A 74 -5.71 -0.71 5.01
C LEU A 74 -7.14 -0.93 4.50
#